data_AF-A0A917UPK2-F1
#
_entry.id   AF-A0A917UPK2-F1
#
_cell.length_a   1.000
_cell.length_b   1.000
_cell.length_c   1.000
_cell.angle_alpha   90.00
_cell.angle_beta   90.00
_cell.angle_gamma   90.00
#
_symmetry.space_group_name_H-M   'P 1'
#
loop_
_entity.id
_entity.type
_entity.pdbx_description
1 polymer ?
#
loop_
_entity_poly.entity_id
_entity_poly.type
_entity_poly.pdbx_seq_one_letter_code
_entity_poly.pdbx_strand_id
1 'polypeptide(L)'
;MHCDFSPHDFAAVAIRTSDGRLVQVTGAGLCPTAGWELRLVAGGPGFRSQPERLLLELRESPPRPAPRVLTETTVDVTVEDTRAEEVEIRFGWREGFVIPVREAALRRGPRGAMRRRTDAAPDRIAASAV
;
A
#
# COMPACT_ATOMS: atom_id res chain seq x y z
N MET A 1 18.79 16.79 7.34
CA MET A 1 18.98 15.49 6.65
C MET A 1 17.60 15.00 6.30
N HIS A 2 17.44 14.43 5.12
CA HIS A 2 16.18 13.88 4.61
C HIS A 2 16.45 12.50 4.03
N CYS A 3 15.42 11.68 3.95
CA CYS A 3 15.47 10.44 3.17
C CYS A 3 15.49 10.77 1.67
N ASP A 4 16.05 9.85 0.88
CA ASP A 4 16.00 9.92 -0.57
C ASP A 4 14.74 9.23 -1.10
N PHE A 5 14.11 9.81 -2.11
CA PHE A 5 12.84 9.37 -2.67
C PHE A 5 12.86 9.44 -4.18
N SER A 6 12.37 8.38 -4.82
CA SER A 6 12.17 8.30 -6.27
C SER A 6 10.71 8.02 -6.60
N PRO A 7 10.16 8.58 -7.70
CA PRO A 7 8.82 8.20 -8.18
C PRO A 7 8.67 6.70 -8.45
N HIS A 8 9.77 6.01 -8.75
CA HIS A 8 9.78 4.56 -9.00
C HIS A 8 9.56 3.71 -7.75
N ASP A 9 9.79 4.28 -6.56
CA ASP A 9 9.62 3.59 -5.27
C ASP A 9 8.19 3.75 -4.73
N PHE A 10 7.30 4.38 -5.49
CA PHE A 10 5.92 4.62 -5.11
C PHE A 10 4.94 4.00 -6.12
N ALA A 11 3.81 3.55 -5.58
CA ALA A 11 2.69 3.03 -6.36
C ALA A 11 1.38 3.56 -5.79
N ALA A 12 0.47 3.92 -6.68
CA ALA A 12 -0.90 4.27 -6.34
C ALA A 12 -1.85 3.28 -7.01
N VAL A 13 -2.73 2.67 -6.23
CA VAL A 13 -3.68 1.65 -6.67
C VAL A 13 -5.10 2.02 -6.27
N ALA A 14 -5.99 2.11 -7.25
CA ALA A 14 -7.41 2.29 -7.01
C ALA A 14 -8.12 0.95 -6.81
N ILE A 15 -8.82 0.82 -5.69
CA ILE A 15 -9.60 -0.35 -5.29
C ILE A 15 -11.07 0.05 -5.23
N ARG A 16 -11.90 -0.58 -6.07
CA ARG A 16 -13.36 -0.40 -6.01
C ARG A 16 -13.93 -1.34 -4.96
N THR A 17 -14.72 -0.78 -4.05
CA THR A 17 -15.46 -1.51 -3.02
C THR A 17 -16.96 -1.40 -3.31
N SER A 18 -17.81 -2.07 -2.52
CA SER A 18 -19.27 -1.87 -2.59
C SER A 18 -19.67 -0.45 -2.21
N ASP A 19 -18.86 0.19 -1.38
CA ASP A 19 -19.21 1.44 -0.69
C ASP A 19 -18.55 2.66 -1.35
N GLY A 20 -17.65 2.45 -2.32
CA GLY A 20 -16.98 3.53 -3.04
C GLY A 20 -15.70 3.10 -3.74
N ARG A 21 -14.76 4.03 -3.85
CA ARG A 21 -13.43 3.81 -4.42
C ARG A 21 -12.40 4.32 -3.43
N LEU A 22 -11.42 3.47 -3.16
CA LEU A 22 -10.27 3.76 -2.33
C LEU A 22 -9.05 3.89 -3.22
N VAL A 23 -8.16 4.80 -2.90
CA VAL A 23 -6.82 4.89 -3.50
C VAL A 23 -5.82 4.55 -2.42
N GLN A 24 -5.16 3.40 -2.56
CA GLN A 24 -4.04 3.01 -1.72
C GLN A 24 -2.76 3.55 -2.35
N VAL A 25 -1.95 4.23 -1.54
CA VAL A 25 -0.65 4.74 -1.94
C VAL A 25 0.41 4.14 -1.04
N THR A 26 1.31 3.37 -1.64
CA THR A 26 2.45 2.75 -0.98
C THR A 26 3.74 3.32 -1.55
N GLY A 27 4.77 3.44 -0.73
CA GLY A 27 6.12 3.63 -1.25
C GLY A 27 7.20 3.45 -0.20
N ALA A 28 8.42 3.76 -0.59
CA ALA A 28 9.58 3.71 0.29
C ALA A 28 10.54 4.88 0.02
N GLY A 29 11.38 5.16 1.02
CA GLY A 29 12.51 6.07 0.87
C GLY A 29 13.74 5.52 1.58
N LEU A 30 14.91 5.91 1.08
CA LEU A 30 16.20 5.51 1.65
C LEU A 30 16.64 6.55 2.69
N CYS A 31 16.49 6.21 3.97
CA CYS A 31 16.78 7.11 5.08
C CYS A 31 18.22 6.96 5.59
N PRO A 32 18.85 8.04 6.09
CA PRO A 32 20.26 8.05 6.49
C PRO A 32 20.57 7.22 7.76
N THR A 33 19.56 6.88 8.53
CA THR A 33 19.65 6.06 9.75
C THR A 33 18.41 5.17 9.86
N ALA A 34 18.44 4.16 10.72
CA ALA A 34 17.24 3.42 11.09
C ALA A 34 16.30 4.24 11.98
N GLY A 35 15.01 3.92 11.97
CA GLY A 35 13.99 4.47 12.88
C GLY A 35 13.31 5.76 12.43
N TRP A 36 13.51 6.18 11.18
CA TRP A 36 12.72 7.27 10.60
C TRP A 36 11.25 6.89 10.54
N GLU A 37 10.38 7.86 10.77
CA GLU A 37 8.94 7.71 10.54
C GLU A 37 8.55 8.52 9.32
N LEU A 38 7.86 7.86 8.38
CA LEU A 38 7.29 8.47 7.19
C LEU A 38 5.77 8.43 7.28
N ARG A 39 5.13 9.54 6.91
CA ARG A 39 3.66 9.63 6.85
C ARG A 39 3.22 10.34 5.58
N LEU A 40 2.23 9.80 4.90
CA LEU A 40 1.50 10.49 3.85
C LEU A 40 0.23 11.10 4.46
N VAL A 41 0.06 12.40 4.32
CA VAL A 41 -1.09 13.14 4.86
C VAL A 41 -1.87 13.74 3.70
N ALA A 42 -3.19 13.49 3.68
CA ALA A 42 -4.07 14.07 2.69
C ALA A 42 -4.24 15.59 2.93
N GLY A 43 -3.92 16.39 1.89
CA GLY A 43 -4.37 17.77 1.75
C GLY A 43 -3.71 18.83 2.63
N GLY A 44 -2.88 19.67 2.01
CA GLY A 44 -2.78 21.10 2.35
C GLY A 44 -3.91 21.92 1.70
N PRO A 45 -4.04 23.24 1.99
CA PRO A 45 -5.07 24.09 1.38
C PRO A 45 -4.98 24.08 -0.15
N GLY A 46 -6.11 23.86 -0.83
CA GLY A 46 -6.20 23.77 -2.30
C GLY A 46 -6.61 22.41 -2.86
N PHE A 47 -6.73 21.38 -2.01
CA PHE A 47 -7.14 19.99 -2.35
C PHE A 47 -8.36 19.87 -3.28
N ARG A 48 -9.26 20.86 -3.31
CA ARG A 48 -10.51 20.81 -4.09
C ARG A 48 -10.42 21.38 -5.52
N SER A 49 -9.28 21.95 -5.94
CA SER A 49 -9.21 22.61 -7.26
C SER A 49 -8.98 21.65 -8.44
N GLN A 50 -8.53 20.41 -8.18
CA GLN A 50 -8.25 19.41 -9.23
C GLN A 50 -8.79 18.04 -8.83
N PRO A 51 -10.05 17.70 -9.19
CA PRO A 51 -10.70 16.47 -8.72
C PRO A 51 -10.08 15.19 -9.27
N GLU A 52 -9.29 15.26 -10.34
CA GLU A 52 -8.58 14.13 -10.95
C GLU A 52 -7.21 13.88 -10.30
N ARG A 53 -6.79 14.74 -9.36
CA ARG A 53 -5.48 14.68 -8.72
C ARG A 53 -5.60 14.63 -7.20
N LEU A 54 -5.14 13.53 -6.62
CA LEU A 54 -5.05 13.37 -5.17
C LEU A 54 -3.74 13.97 -4.65
N LEU A 55 -3.83 14.98 -3.79
CA LEU A 55 -2.67 15.65 -3.21
C LEU A 55 -2.30 15.04 -1.85
N LEU A 56 -1.11 14.44 -1.78
CA LEU A 56 -0.54 13.90 -0.55
C LEU A 56 0.73 14.65 -0.18
N GLU A 57 0.90 14.94 1.10
CA GLU A 57 2.14 15.48 1.62
C GLU A 57 2.91 14.40 2.38
N LEU A 58 4.17 14.18 1.97
CA LEU A 58 5.09 13.30 2.69
C LEU A 58 5.75 14.05 3.84
N ARG A 59 5.50 13.56 5.04
CA ARG A 59 6.06 14.07 6.29
C ARG A 59 7.10 13.09 6.82
N GLU A 60 8.31 13.58 7.02
CA GLU A 60 9.40 12.86 7.65
C GLU A 60 9.53 13.26 9.11
N SER A 61 9.74 12.29 10.00
CA SER A 61 10.09 12.54 11.39
C SER A 61 11.39 11.78 11.71
N PRO A 62 12.47 12.50 12.07
CA PRO A 62 13.76 11.87 12.31
C PRO A 62 13.71 11.01 13.59
N PRO A 63 14.51 9.94 13.65
CA PRO A 63 14.62 9.11 14.85
C PRO A 63 15.34 9.86 15.97
N ARG A 64 15.30 9.25 17.15
CA ARG A 64 16.32 9.52 18.19
C ARG A 64 17.72 9.19 17.62
N PRO A 65 18.81 9.74 18.18
CA PRO A 65 20.15 9.49 17.68
C PRO A 65 20.42 8.00 17.44
N ALA A 66 20.76 7.66 16.20
CA ALA A 66 20.96 6.30 15.72
C ALA A 66 22.23 6.21 14.85
N PRO A 67 22.86 5.03 14.73
CA PRO A 67 23.96 4.81 13.80
C PRO A 67 23.58 5.17 12.36
N ARG A 68 24.53 5.73 11.61
CA ARG A 68 24.38 6.08 10.19
C ARG A 68 24.42 4.84 9.31
N VAL A 69 23.28 4.18 9.20
CA VAL A 69 23.03 3.03 8.35
C VAL A 69 21.90 3.37 7.41
N LEU A 70 22.17 3.34 6.11
CA LEU A 70 21.15 3.54 5.09
C LEU A 70 20.06 2.48 5.27
N THR A 71 18.83 2.94 5.48
CA THR A 71 17.70 2.08 5.83
C THR A 71 16.51 2.42 4.95
N GLU A 72 15.99 1.42 4.24
CA GLU A 72 14.73 1.56 3.52
C GLU A 72 13.58 1.70 4.53
N THR A 73 12.79 2.76 4.39
CA THR A 73 11.65 3.05 5.26
C THR A 73 10.40 3.15 4.40
N THR A 74 9.39 2.35 4.72
CA THR A 74 8.14 2.28 3.96
C THR A 74 7.11 3.27 4.46
N VAL A 75 6.18 3.65 3.59
CA VAL A 75 5.00 4.44 3.92
C VAL A 75 3.78 3.88 3.18
N ASP A 76 2.63 3.88 3.84
CA ASP A 76 1.35 3.46 3.27
C ASP A 76 0.26 4.42 3.75
N VAL A 77 -0.67 4.75 2.86
CA VAL A 77 -1.93 5.38 3.22
C VAL A 77 -3.03 4.89 2.28
N THR A 78 -4.25 4.78 2.81
CA THR A 78 -5.45 4.55 2.01
C THR A 78 -6.37 5.74 2.16
N VAL A 79 -6.84 6.29 1.04
CA VAL A 79 -7.71 7.47 1.00
C VAL A 79 -8.98 7.15 0.21
N GLU A 80 -10.12 7.57 0.70
CA GLU A 80 -11.37 7.54 -0.06
C GLU A 80 -11.33 8.59 -1.17
N ASP A 81 -11.29 8.15 -2.42
CA ASP A 81 -11.30 9.05 -3.57
C ASP A 81 -11.95 8.37 -4.79
N THR A 82 -13.01 9.02 -5.29
CA THR A 82 -13.84 8.49 -6.38
C THR A 82 -13.36 8.86 -7.78
N ARG A 83 -12.41 9.79 -7.92
CA ARG A 83 -12.09 10.44 -9.19
C ARG A 83 -10.60 10.53 -9.51
N ALA A 84 -9.72 10.43 -8.53
CA ALA A 84 -8.29 10.62 -8.76
C ALA A 84 -7.72 9.60 -9.77
N GLU A 85 -7.08 10.13 -10.80
CA GLU A 85 -6.31 9.40 -11.81
C GLU A 85 -4.80 9.54 -11.59
N GLU A 86 -4.40 10.59 -10.86
CA GLU A 86 -3.02 10.86 -10.48
C GLU A 86 -2.90 11.14 -8.98
N VAL A 87 -1.75 10.81 -8.40
CA VAL A 87 -1.36 11.22 -7.05
C VAL A 87 -0.14 12.12 -7.15
N GLU A 88 -0.24 13.32 -6.59
CA GLU A 88 0.90 14.22 -6.42
C GLU A 88 1.42 14.11 -4.99
N ILE A 89 2.66 13.62 -4.86
CA ILE A 89 3.38 13.52 -3.59
C ILE A 89 4.25 14.76 -3.43
N ARG A 90 3.93 15.58 -2.43
CA ARG A 90 4.65 16.81 -2.10
C ARG A 90 5.57 16.63 -0.92
N PHE A 91 6.69 17.36 -0.96
CA PHE A 91 7.64 17.47 0.14
C PHE A 91 7.65 18.90 0.66
N GLY A 92 7.95 19.07 1.95
CA GLY A 92 8.13 20.40 2.54
C GLY A 92 9.47 21.06 2.20
N TRP A 93 10.42 20.32 1.63
CA TRP A 93 11.83 20.72 1.48
C TRP A 93 12.40 20.55 0.07
N ARG A 94 11.61 19.99 -0.87
CA ARG A 94 11.96 19.87 -2.30
C ARG A 94 10.69 19.85 -3.15
N GLU A 95 10.89 19.88 -4.47
CA GLU A 95 9.81 19.62 -5.42
C GLU A 95 9.27 18.20 -5.30
N GLY A 96 7.95 18.08 -5.43
CA GLY A 96 7.21 16.82 -5.44
C GLY A 96 7.32 16.05 -6.75
N PHE A 97 6.56 14.98 -6.84
CA PHE A 97 6.39 14.24 -8.08
C PHE A 97 4.99 13.64 -8.20
N VAL A 98 4.61 13.31 -9.42
CA VAL A 98 3.31 12.75 -9.75
C VAL A 98 3.47 11.29 -10.13
N ILE A 99 2.59 10.44 -9.62
CA ILE A 99 2.49 9.03 -9.98
C ILE A 99 1.08 8.72 -10.51
N PRO A 100 0.95 7.84 -11.52
CA PRO A 100 -0.36 7.45 -12.04
C PRO A 100 -1.06 6.51 -11.06
N VAL A 101 -2.37 6.69 -10.90
CA VAL A 101 -3.22 5.72 -10.20
C VAL A 101 -3.51 4.56 -11.14
N ARG A 102 -3.20 3.34 -10.72
CA ARG A 102 -3.50 2.11 -11.45
C ARG A 102 -4.73 1.45 -10.84
N GLU A 103 -5.68 1.06 -11.68
CA GLU A 103 -6.81 0.28 -11.19
C GLU A 103 -6.34 -1.10 -10.74
N ALA A 104 -6.76 -1.52 -9.54
CA ALA A 104 -6.49 -2.86 -9.04
C ALA A 104 -7.06 -3.86 -10.04
N ALA A 105 -6.18 -4.67 -10.64
CA ALA A 105 -6.62 -5.81 -11.41
C ALA A 105 -7.32 -6.75 -10.43
N LEU A 106 -8.66 -6.76 -10.46
CA LEU A 106 -9.45 -7.80 -9.82
C LEU A 106 -8.96 -9.13 -10.41
N ARG A 107 -8.07 -9.83 -9.70
CA ARG A 107 -7.85 -11.24 -9.98
C ARG A 107 -9.21 -11.89 -9.76
N ARG A 108 -9.91 -12.19 -10.86
CA ARG A 108 -11.01 -13.16 -10.84
C ARG A 108 -10.40 -14.45 -10.29
N GLY A 109 -10.49 -14.64 -8.98
CA GLY A 109 -10.16 -15.91 -8.37
C GLY A 109 -11.02 -16.99 -9.04
N PRO A 110 -10.48 -18.19 -9.28
CA PRO A 110 -11.26 -19.27 -9.85
C PRO A 110 -12.39 -19.58 -8.85
N ARG A 111 -13.62 -19.29 -9.25
CA ARG A 111 -14.81 -19.70 -8.51
C ARG A 111 -14.80 -21.22 -8.38
N GLY A 112 -14.56 -21.68 -7.15
CA GLY A 112 -14.99 -22.95 -6.57
C GLY A 112 -15.18 -24.15 -7.51
N ALA A 113 -14.09 -24.83 -7.85
CA ALA A 113 -14.16 -26.27 -8.11
C ALA A 113 -14.18 -27.01 -6.77
N MET A 114 -15.33 -27.00 -6.09
CA MET A 114 -15.62 -27.90 -4.98
C MET A 114 -15.72 -29.32 -5.55
N ARG A 115 -14.57 -29.98 -5.74
CA ARG A 115 -14.53 -31.43 -5.94
C ARG A 115 -15.09 -32.07 -4.68
N ARG A 116 -16.30 -32.64 -4.76
CA ARG A 116 -16.74 -33.71 -3.86
C ARG A 116 -15.68 -34.80 -3.92
N ARG A 117 -14.80 -34.87 -2.91
CA ARG A 117 -14.13 -36.11 -2.53
C ARG A 117 -14.99 -36.73 -1.44
N THR A 118 -16.00 -37.46 -1.87
CA THR A 118 -16.54 -38.56 -1.07
C THR A 118 -16.01 -39.80 -1.74
N ASP A 119 -14.99 -40.44 -1.16
CA ASP A 119 -15.09 -41.87 -0.91
C ASP A 119 -13.91 -42.41 -0.09
N ALA A 120 -14.33 -43.04 1.02
CA ALA A 120 -13.78 -44.20 1.70
C ALA A 120 -12.28 -44.26 2.05
N ALA A 121 -12.01 -44.06 3.34
CA ALA A 121 -10.85 -44.57 4.04
C ALA A 121 -10.81 -46.12 4.01
N PRO A 122 -9.63 -46.74 3.85
CA PRO A 122 -9.42 -48.10 4.29
C PRO A 122 -8.74 -48.05 5.66
N ASP A 123 -9.36 -48.59 6.70
CA ASP A 123 -8.54 -49.26 7.69
C ASP A 123 -9.24 -50.47 8.30
N ARG A 124 -8.40 -51.47 8.54
CA ARG A 124 -8.70 -52.86 8.74
C ARG A 124 -8.47 -53.19 10.22
N ILE A 125 -9.23 -54.19 10.69
CA ILE A 125 -8.91 -55.13 11.78
C ILE A 125 -9.14 -54.66 13.23
N ALA A 126 -10.11 -55.30 13.87
CA ALA A 126 -9.91 -55.96 15.17
C ALA A 126 -11.07 -56.93 15.44
N ALA A 127 -10.79 -58.24 15.56
CA ALA A 127 -11.56 -59.16 16.41
C ALA A 127 -10.86 -60.53 16.50
N SER A 128 -10.34 -60.85 17.70
CA SER A 128 -10.28 -62.21 18.24
C SER A 128 -10.12 -62.16 19.76
N ALA A 129 -10.92 -63.02 20.41
CA ALA A 129 -11.06 -63.40 21.83
C ALA A 129 -12.55 -63.21 22.24
N VAL A 130 -13.29 -64.21 22.71
CA VAL A 130 -12.99 -65.50 23.37
C VAL A 130 -13.98 -66.55 22.89
#